data_AF-A0AA38GUM3-F1
#
_entry.id   AF-A0AA38GUM3-F1
#
_cell.length_a   1.000
_cell.length_b   1.000
_cell.length_c   1.000
_cell.angle_alpha   90.00
_cell.angle_beta   90.00
_cell.angle_gamma   90.00
#
_symmetry.space_group_name_H-M   'P 1'
#
loop_
_entity.id
_entity.type
_entity.pdbx_description
1 polymer ?
#
loop_
_entity_poly.entity_id
_entity_poly.type
_entity_poly.pdbx_seq_one_letter_code
_entity_poly.pdbx_strand_id
1 'polypeptide(L)' 'ILEGKQYRLQFPWVGVVNRSQADINKSVDMIAARRREREYFANNPDYKHLAHRMGSEHLGKVLSK' A
#
# COMPACT_ATOMS: atom_id res chain seq x y z
N ILE A 1 -5.60 3.13 12.80
CA ILE A 1 -4.12 3.31 12.83
C ILE A 1 -3.60 4.12 11.65
N LEU A 2 -3.89 3.72 10.39
CA LEU A 2 -3.32 4.36 9.18
C LEU A 2 -3.59 5.87 9.03
N GLU A 3 -4.68 6.37 9.61
CA GLU A 3 -4.96 7.82 9.68
C GLU A 3 -4.05 8.59 10.66
N GLY A 4 -3.24 7.90 11.46
CA GLY A 4 -2.37 8.52 12.48
C GLY A 4 -3.10 9.06 13.71
N LYS A 5 -4.42 8.84 13.84
CA LYS A 5 -5.23 9.35 14.97
C LYS A 5 -4.97 8.63 16.30
N GLN A 6 -4.68 7.32 16.24
CA GLN A 6 -4.43 6.49 17.43
C GLN A 6 -2.99 6.59 17.93
N TYR A 7 -2.01 6.50 17.02
CA TYR A 7 -0.59 6.68 17.32
C TYR A 7 0.03 7.59 16.26
N ARG A 8 0.49 8.75 16.70
CA ARG A 8 1.20 9.72 15.86
C ARG A 8 2.68 9.35 15.82
N LEU A 9 3.22 9.28 14.61
CA LEU A 9 4.63 9.02 14.34
C LEU A 9 5.25 10.25 13.66
N GLN A 10 6.56 10.41 13.79
CA GLN A 10 7.31 11.44 13.05
C GLN A 10 7.18 11.25 11.54
N PHE A 11 7.22 10.00 11.09
CA PHE A 11 6.92 9.60 9.72
C PHE A 11 5.56 8.91 9.67
N PRO A 12 4.62 9.38 8.82
CA PRO A 12 3.27 8.83 8.80
C PRO A 12 3.24 7.34 8.42
N TRP A 13 2.21 6.63 8.90
CA TRP A 13 1.93 5.27 8.47
C TRP A 13 1.71 5.17 6.95
N VAL A 14 2.30 4.15 6.34
CA VAL A 14 2.12 3.76 4.93
C VAL A 14 1.69 2.29 4.90
N GLY A 15 0.47 2.04 4.43
CA GLY A 15 -0.06 0.70 4.20
C GLY A 15 0.43 0.15 2.86
N VAL A 16 0.77 -1.14 2.84
CA VAL A 16 1.19 -1.86 1.64
C VAL A 16 0.40 -3.16 1.49
N VAL A 17 0.17 -3.57 0.25
CA VAL A 17 -0.47 -4.87 -0.06
C VAL A 17 0.49 -5.67 -0.91
N ASN A 18 0.90 -6.82 -0.36
CA ASN A 18 1.86 -7.71 -0.99
C ASN A 18 1.16 -8.89 -1.70
N ARG A 19 1.94 -9.67 -2.43
CA ARG A 19 1.48 -10.94 -3.01
C ARG A 19 1.12 -11.92 -1.90
N SER A 20 -0.02 -12.58 -2.04
CA SER A 20 -0.40 -13.69 -1.18
C SER A 20 0.47 -14.93 -1.45
N GLN A 21 0.39 -15.95 -0.58
CA GLN A 21 1.07 -17.22 -0.82
C GLN A 21 0.63 -17.88 -2.15
N ALA A 22 -0.66 -17.79 -2.48
CA ALA A 22 -1.18 -18.30 -3.74
C ALA A 22 -0.62 -17.54 -4.96
N ASP A 23 -0.47 -16.21 -4.85
CA ASP A 23 0.15 -15.40 -5.90
C ASP A 23 1.64 -15.73 -6.09
N ILE A 24 2.35 -16.01 -5.00
CA ILE A 24 3.77 -16.44 -5.05
C ILE A 24 3.87 -17.80 -5.73
N ASN A 25 3.04 -18.77 -5.34
CA ASN A 25 3.03 -20.11 -5.92
C ASN A 25 2.67 -20.09 -7.42
N LYS A 26 1.90 -19.10 -7.88
CA LYS A 26 1.56 -18.88 -9.28
C LYS A 26 2.54 -17.96 -10.01
N SER A 27 3.63 -17.55 -9.35
CA SER A 27 4.63 -16.62 -9.88
C SER A 27 4.01 -15.34 -10.45
N VAL A 28 2.99 -14.79 -9.78
CA VAL A 28 2.34 -13.56 -10.24
C VAL A 28 3.37 -12.44 -10.33
N ASP A 29 3.38 -11.80 -11.49
CA ASP A 29 4.28 -10.71 -11.83
C ASP A 29 4.15 -9.52 -10.85
N MET A 30 5.27 -8.84 -10.61
CA MET A 30 5.32 -7.72 -9.68
C MET A 30 4.58 -6.49 -10.19
N ILE A 31 4.53 -6.23 -11.50
CA ILE A 31 3.76 -5.11 -12.06
C ILE A 31 2.26 -5.38 -11.87
N ALA A 32 1.82 -6.63 -12.08
CA ALA A 32 0.45 -7.03 -11.79
C ALA A 32 0.11 -6.90 -10.30
N ALA A 33 1.02 -7.27 -9.40
CA ALA A 33 0.84 -7.09 -7.97
C ALA A 33 0.73 -5.61 -7.58
N ARG A 34 1.59 -4.74 -8.13
CA ARG A 34 1.56 -3.29 -7.92
C ARG A 34 0.27 -2.65 -8.43
N ARG A 35 -0.24 -3.10 -9.58
CA ARG A 35 -1.52 -2.63 -10.11
C ARG A 35 -2.67 -3.00 -9.16
N ARG A 36 -2.71 -4.25 -8.68
CA ARG A 36 -3.71 -4.69 -7.69
C ARG A 36 -3.61 -3.92 -6.37
N GLU A 37 -2.41 -3.60 -5.90
CA GLU A 37 -2.20 -2.75 -4.72
C GLU A 37 -2.82 -1.36 -4.92
N ARG A 38 -2.59 -0.73 -6.08
CA ARG A 38 -3.20 0.58 -6.42
C ARG A 38 -4.73 0.50 -6.48
N GLU A 39 -5.26 -0.52 -7.15
CA GLU A 39 -6.71 -0.74 -7.24
C GLU A 39 -7.34 -0.98 -5.86
N TYR A 40 -6.68 -1.75 -4.99
CA TYR A 40 -7.15 -2.00 -3.63
C TYR A 40 -7.34 -0.69 -2.86
N PHE A 41 -6.33 0.17 -2.84
CA PHE A 41 -6.42 1.44 -2.12
C PHE A 41 -7.38 2.43 -2.81
N ALA A 42 -7.51 2.39 -4.14
CA ALA A 42 -8.41 3.29 -4.86
C ALA A 42 -9.90 2.93 -4.73
N ASN A 43 -10.21 1.64 -4.60
CA ASN A 43 -11.58 1.13 -4.62
C ASN A 43 -12.14 0.79 -3.23
N ASN A 44 -11.28 0.56 -2.23
CA ASN A 44 -11.76 0.27 -0.87
C ASN A 44 -12.30 1.55 -0.20
N PRO A 45 -13.60 1.59 0.19
CA PRO A 45 -14.21 2.80 0.76
C PRO A 45 -13.52 3.28 2.03
N ASP A 46 -12.95 2.37 2.83
CA ASP A 46 -12.27 2.71 4.09
C ASP A 46 -10.88 3.31 3.89
N TYR A 47 -10.29 3.18 2.69
CA TYR A 47 -8.92 3.62 2.41
C TYR A 47 -8.79 4.54 1.20
N LYS A 48 -9.85 4.74 0.43
CA LYS A 48 -9.85 5.57 -0.80
C LYS A 48 -9.34 6.98 -0.56
N HIS A 49 -9.73 7.62 0.55
CA HIS A 49 -9.25 8.96 0.91
C HIS A 49 -7.75 8.98 1.22
N LEU A 50 -7.15 7.85 1.55
CA LEU A 50 -5.73 7.69 1.84
C LEU A 50 -4.92 7.20 0.64
N ALA A 51 -5.55 6.83 -0.48
CA ALA A 51 -4.89 6.14 -1.61
C ALA A 51 -3.63 6.84 -2.13
N HIS A 52 -3.60 8.17 -2.14
CA HIS A 52 -2.47 8.99 -2.60
C HIS A 52 -1.19 8.86 -1.75
N ARG A 53 -1.30 8.35 -0.52
CA ARG A 53 -0.21 8.21 0.47
C ARG A 53 -0.02 6.77 0.94
N MET A 54 -0.47 5.80 0.14
CA MET A 54 -0.41 4.37 0.42
C MET A 54 0.30 3.64 -0.73
N GLY A 55 0.57 2.36 -0.52
CA GLY A 55 1.20 1.49 -1.49
C GLY A 55 2.72 1.57 -1.47
N SER A 56 3.38 0.52 -1.96
CA SER A 56 4.83 0.44 -1.78
C SER A 56 5.61 1.36 -2.73
N GLU A 57 5.00 1.84 -3.82
CA GLU A 57 5.58 2.91 -4.64
C GLU A 57 5.70 4.22 -3.84
N HIS A 58 4.66 4.58 -3.07
CA HIS A 58 4.72 5.73 -2.18
C HIS A 58 5.77 5.52 -1.09
N LEU A 59 5.79 4.31 -0.48
CA LEU A 59 6.81 3.96 0.51
C LEU A 59 8.24 4.13 -0.04
N GLY A 60 8.51 3.61 -1.25
CA GLY A 60 9.82 3.75 -1.89
C GLY A 60 10.24 5.21 -2.05
N LYS A 61 9.32 6.09 -2.46
CA LYS A 61 9.57 7.54 -2.58
C LYS A 61 9.84 8.20 -1.23
N VAL A 62 9.13 7.79 -0.17
CA VAL A 62 9.32 8.33 1.19
C VAL A 62 10.67 7.92 1.77
N LEU A 63 11.12 6.68 1.51
CA LEU A 63 12.39 6.15 2.01
C LEU A 63 13.62 6.57 1.20
N SER A 64 13.43 7.02 -0.05
CA SER A 64 14.53 7.46 -0.93
C SER A 64 14.84 8.95 -0.80
N LYS A 65 14.22 9.64 0.17
CA LYS A 65 14.59 11.00 0.57
C LYS A 65 15.63 10.94 1.66
#